data_AF-A0A6C2D6F8-F1
#
_entry.id   AF-A0A6C2D6F8-F1
#
_cell.length_a   1.000
_cell.length_b   1.000
_cell.length_c   1.000
_cell.angle_alpha   90.00
_cell.angle_beta   90.00
_cell.angle_gamma   90.00
#
_symmetry.space_group_name_H-M   'P 1'
#
loop_
_entity.id
_entity.type
_entity.pdbx_description
1 polymer ?
#
loop_
_entity_poly.entity_id
_entity_poly.type
_entity_poly.pdbx_seq_one_letter_code
_entity_poly.pdbx_strand_id
1 'polypeptide(L)'
;MFSDRMPKALRFVLITLALAGTYLLLQHFWLGVAELGSRWQTRLDWSSTAKDAAEVAARSREAEARLPAERRSGAFRLGWQLGYVAELLGSQALSDVTLRQQGDARLAPLVAEAGVLAESMGVGPAKWPAVTTADEFARLQTRFEDDESGLGQRIESTLSLRHRHLYLAGVHAGINQAVVMASGGSLFNGSSAALFVRHATLAGVPPATWMDLTHAPEGSTPALRVARFQAALMRFDAALAASPVEGH
;
A
#
# COMPACT_ATOMS: atom_id res chain seq x y z
N MET A 1 11.81 -53.10 -7.73
CA MET A 1 12.93 -53.73 -6.99
C MET A 1 14.17 -52.81 -6.98
N PHE A 2 14.05 -51.58 -6.47
CA PHE A 2 15.14 -50.58 -6.43
C PHE A 2 15.42 -50.02 -5.03
N SER A 3 14.75 -50.53 -3.99
CA SER A 3 14.74 -49.87 -2.68
C SER A 3 15.93 -50.22 -1.79
N ASP A 4 16.66 -51.32 -2.00
CA ASP A 4 17.51 -51.89 -0.93
C ASP A 4 19.01 -51.59 -0.95
N ARG A 5 19.48 -50.67 -1.80
CA ARG A 5 20.92 -50.31 -1.88
C ARG A 5 21.25 -48.84 -1.65
N MET A 6 20.36 -48.05 -1.07
CA MET A 6 20.69 -46.66 -0.72
C MET A 6 21.14 -46.54 0.74
N PRO A 7 22.30 -45.92 1.00
CA PRO A 7 22.74 -45.57 2.35
C PRO A 7 21.64 -44.77 3.07
N LYS A 8 21.44 -45.02 4.37
CA LYS A 8 20.41 -44.33 5.18
C LYS A 8 20.53 -42.80 5.08
N ALA A 9 21.75 -42.28 5.02
CA ALA A 9 22.02 -40.84 4.83
C ALA A 9 21.52 -40.32 3.48
N LEU A 10 21.70 -41.07 2.40
CA LEU A 10 21.21 -40.69 1.06
C LEU A 10 19.68 -40.71 1.01
N ARG A 11 19.03 -41.72 1.62
CA ARG A 11 17.56 -41.77 1.74
C ARG A 11 17.02 -40.58 2.53
N PHE A 12 17.66 -40.23 3.64
CA PHE A 12 17.29 -39.06 4.44
C PHE A 12 17.40 -37.77 3.62
N VAL A 13 18.53 -37.53 2.94
CA VAL A 13 18.73 -36.36 2.08
C VAL A 13 17.68 -36.28 0.97
N LEU A 14 17.37 -37.40 0.31
CA LEU A 14 16.35 -37.43 -0.75
C LEU A 14 14.95 -37.13 -0.21
N ILE A 15 14.59 -37.66 0.96
CA ILE A 15 13.31 -37.37 1.61
C ILE A 15 13.23 -35.89 1.99
N THR A 16 14.30 -35.32 2.56
CA THR A 16 14.36 -33.89 2.91
C THR A 16 14.25 -33.00 1.67
N LEU A 17 14.96 -33.32 0.58
CA LEU A 17 14.88 -32.59 -0.68
C LEU A 17 13.48 -32.70 -1.31
N ALA A 18 12.86 -33.87 -1.25
CA ALA A 18 11.49 -34.07 -1.74
C ALA A 18 10.48 -33.26 -0.93
N LEU A 19 10.60 -33.25 0.41
CA LEU A 19 9.76 -32.44 1.29
C LEU A 19 9.96 -30.94 1.06
N ALA A 20 11.22 -30.49 0.97
CA ALA A 20 11.54 -29.09 0.69
C ALA A 20 11.02 -28.66 -0.70
N GLY A 21 11.21 -29.49 -1.73
CA GLY A 21 10.70 -29.23 -3.06
C GLY A 21 9.17 -29.18 -3.09
N THR A 22 8.50 -30.10 -2.39
CA THR A 22 7.03 -30.11 -2.27
C THR A 22 6.53 -28.86 -1.54
N TYR A 23 7.20 -28.44 -0.48
CA TYR A 23 6.87 -27.22 0.26
C TYR A 23 7.01 -25.98 -0.62
N LEU A 24 8.10 -25.85 -1.37
CA LEU A 24 8.32 -24.74 -2.30
C LEU A 24 7.27 -24.70 -3.42
N LEU A 25 6.89 -25.86 -3.97
CA LEU A 25 5.83 -25.97 -4.98
C LEU A 25 4.47 -25.55 -4.41
N LEU A 26 4.14 -26.03 -3.21
CA LEU A 26 2.89 -25.68 -2.54
C LEU A 26 2.84 -24.17 -2.22
N GLN A 27 3.94 -23.61 -1.74
CA GLN A 27 4.08 -22.17 -1.49
C GLN A 27 3.88 -21.37 -2.78
N HIS A 28 4.52 -21.78 -3.89
CA HIS A 28 4.38 -21.09 -5.17
C HIS A 28 2.94 -21.16 -5.72
N PHE A 29 2.30 -22.32 -5.57
CA PHE A 29 0.90 -22.51 -5.92
C PHE A 29 -0.02 -21.58 -5.12
N TRP A 30 0.13 -21.51 -3.79
CA TRP A 30 -0.67 -20.63 -2.94
C TRP A 30 -0.47 -19.15 -3.26
N LEU A 31 0.76 -18.71 -3.53
CA LEU A 31 1.04 -17.34 -3.95
C LEU A 31 0.34 -17.01 -5.29
N GLY A 32 0.35 -17.94 -6.24
CA GLY A 32 -0.37 -17.78 -7.51
C GLY A 32 -1.89 -17.67 -7.34
N VAL A 33 -2.47 -18.50 -6.47
CA VAL A 33 -3.92 -18.43 -6.14
C VAL A 33 -4.26 -17.11 -5.44
N ALA A 34 -3.44 -16.65 -4.49
CA ALA A 34 -3.63 -15.38 -3.80
C ALA A 34 -3.57 -14.19 -4.76
N GLU A 35 -2.63 -14.19 -5.71
CA GLU A 35 -2.51 -13.15 -6.73
C GLU A 35 -3.72 -13.13 -7.67
N LEU A 36 -4.24 -14.29 -8.07
CA LEU A 36 -5.46 -14.36 -8.88
C LEU A 36 -6.68 -13.83 -8.11
N GLY A 37 -6.81 -14.20 -6.84
CA GLY A 37 -7.85 -13.69 -5.94
C GLY A 37 -7.78 -12.17 -5.78
N SER A 38 -6.59 -11.60 -5.58
CA SER A 38 -6.41 -10.15 -5.44
C SER A 38 -6.78 -9.41 -6.72
N ARG A 39 -6.42 -9.93 -7.90
CA ARG A 39 -6.81 -9.36 -9.20
C ARG A 39 -8.33 -9.37 -9.38
N TRP A 40 -9.00 -10.44 -8.97
CA TRP A 40 -10.46 -10.55 -9.08
C TRP A 40 -11.17 -9.59 -8.13
N GLN A 41 -10.76 -9.54 -6.87
CA GLN A 41 -11.30 -8.60 -5.88
C GLN A 41 -11.14 -7.15 -6.33
N THR A 42 -9.97 -6.80 -6.86
CA THR A 42 -9.68 -5.46 -7.38
C THR A 42 -10.62 -5.06 -8.52
N ARG A 43 -10.97 -5.99 -9.42
CA ARG A 43 -11.94 -5.73 -10.50
C ARG A 43 -13.35 -5.50 -9.94
N LEU A 44 -13.76 -6.29 -8.94
CA LEU A 44 -15.07 -6.13 -8.31
C LEU A 44 -15.20 -4.77 -7.64
N ASP A 45 -14.21 -4.40 -6.82
CA ASP A 45 -14.23 -3.13 -6.09
C ASP A 45 -14.21 -1.93 -7.03
N TRP A 46 -13.45 -1.99 -8.12
CA TRP A 46 -13.51 -0.95 -9.15
C TRP A 46 -14.92 -0.81 -9.75
N SER A 47 -15.55 -1.93 -10.12
CA SER A 47 -16.87 -1.92 -10.78
C SER A 47 -18.00 -1.38 -9.90
N SER A 48 -17.95 -1.64 -8.59
CA SER A 48 -18.94 -1.14 -7.63
C SER A 48 -18.71 0.34 -7.31
N THR A 49 -17.44 0.76 -7.22
CA THR A 49 -17.05 2.09 -6.74
C THR A 49 -17.08 3.17 -7.83
N ALA A 50 -17.02 2.80 -9.11
CA ALA A 50 -16.98 3.76 -10.22
C ALA A 50 -18.20 4.72 -10.27
N LYS A 51 -19.36 4.29 -9.77
CA LYS A 51 -20.57 5.13 -9.70
C LYS A 51 -20.45 6.22 -8.63
N ASP A 52 -19.80 5.91 -7.52
CA ASP A 52 -19.66 6.80 -6.36
C ASP A 52 -18.60 7.88 -6.60
N ALA A 53 -17.67 7.64 -7.54
CA ALA A 53 -16.65 8.61 -7.92
C ALA A 53 -17.25 9.94 -8.45
N ALA A 54 -18.38 9.88 -9.16
CA ALA A 54 -19.07 11.07 -9.64
C ALA A 54 -19.68 11.90 -8.50
N GLU A 55 -20.16 11.23 -7.43
CA GLU A 55 -20.65 11.90 -6.23
C GLU A 55 -19.51 12.57 -5.45
N VAL A 56 -18.39 11.85 -5.24
CA VAL A 56 -17.18 12.42 -4.62
C VAL A 56 -16.70 13.64 -5.39
N ALA A 57 -16.65 13.54 -6.73
CA ALA A 57 -16.30 14.66 -7.59
C ALA A 57 -17.25 15.83 -7.34
N ALA A 58 -18.56 15.59 -7.34
CA ALA A 58 -19.56 16.63 -7.15
C ALA A 58 -19.43 17.36 -5.81
N ARG A 59 -19.24 16.60 -4.72
CA ARG A 59 -19.06 17.15 -3.37
C ARG A 59 -17.74 17.90 -3.19
N SER A 60 -16.74 17.61 -4.01
CA SER A 60 -15.40 18.20 -3.89
C SER A 60 -15.19 19.43 -4.77
N ARG A 61 -16.05 19.66 -5.79
CA ARG A 61 -15.86 20.74 -6.78
C ARG A 61 -15.66 22.13 -6.18
N GLU A 62 -16.52 22.54 -5.26
CA GLU A 62 -16.47 23.90 -4.70
C GLU A 62 -15.18 24.13 -3.91
N ALA A 63 -14.80 23.16 -3.07
CA ALA A 63 -13.59 23.26 -2.26
C ALA A 63 -12.34 23.23 -3.14
N GLU A 64 -12.30 22.36 -4.16
CA GLU A 64 -11.17 22.24 -5.09
C GLU A 64 -10.96 23.47 -5.97
N ALA A 65 -12.02 24.18 -6.34
CA ALA A 65 -11.90 25.40 -7.16
C ALA A 65 -11.03 26.49 -6.50
N ARG A 66 -10.83 26.41 -5.18
CA ARG A 66 -10.04 27.36 -4.38
C ARG A 66 -8.63 26.86 -4.06
N LEU A 67 -8.30 25.62 -4.45
CA LEU A 67 -7.07 24.94 -4.05
C LEU A 67 -6.08 24.84 -5.22
N PRO A 68 -4.77 24.97 -4.95
CA PRO A 68 -3.74 24.65 -5.93
C PRO A 68 -3.79 23.17 -6.34
N ALA A 69 -3.49 22.85 -7.60
CA ALA A 69 -3.51 21.48 -8.12
C ALA A 69 -2.51 20.56 -7.40
N GLU A 70 -1.42 21.13 -6.90
CA GLU A 70 -0.36 20.46 -6.15
C GLU A 70 -0.88 19.80 -4.86
N ARG A 71 -2.04 20.24 -4.34
CA ARG A 71 -2.66 19.66 -3.14
C ARG A 71 -3.08 18.20 -3.35
N ARG A 72 -3.37 17.78 -4.59
CA ARG A 72 -3.70 16.39 -4.92
C ARG A 72 -2.51 15.46 -4.67
N SER A 73 -1.36 15.80 -5.25
CA SER A 73 -0.10 15.07 -5.02
C SER A 73 0.32 15.16 -3.55
N GLY A 74 0.17 16.33 -2.91
CA GLY A 74 0.46 16.50 -1.49
C GLY A 74 -0.33 15.57 -0.57
N ALA A 75 -1.65 15.45 -0.77
CA ALA A 75 -2.50 14.55 0.01
C ALA A 75 -2.09 13.08 -0.17
N PHE A 76 -1.84 12.67 -1.43
CA PHE A 76 -1.36 11.33 -1.73
C PHE A 76 0.01 11.03 -1.09
N ARG A 77 1.00 11.92 -1.24
CA ARG A 77 2.34 11.78 -0.67
C ARG A 77 2.31 11.68 0.85
N LEU A 78 1.47 12.48 1.51
CA LEU A 78 1.30 12.42 2.95
C LEU A 78 0.80 11.03 3.38
N GLY A 79 -0.27 10.54 2.74
CA GLY A 79 -0.77 9.20 3.00
C GLY A 79 0.28 8.13 2.72
N TRP A 80 0.99 8.25 1.60
CA TRP A 80 2.04 7.34 1.17
C TRP A 80 3.15 7.18 2.21
N GLN A 81 3.68 8.29 2.70
CA GLN A 81 4.70 8.28 3.74
C GLN A 81 4.16 7.68 5.04
N LEU A 82 2.97 8.08 5.48
CA LEU A 82 2.39 7.61 6.74
C LEU A 82 2.05 6.12 6.72
N GLY A 83 1.50 5.61 5.62
CA GLY A 83 1.22 4.18 5.46
C GLY A 83 2.49 3.35 5.47
N TYR A 84 3.55 3.81 4.79
CA TYR A 84 4.85 3.14 4.78
C TYR A 84 5.50 3.10 6.17
N VAL A 85 5.49 4.23 6.89
CA VAL A 85 6.01 4.32 8.27
C VAL A 85 5.21 3.42 9.21
N ALA A 86 3.87 3.48 9.14
CA ALA A 86 3.01 2.71 10.03
C ALA A 86 3.18 1.19 9.84
N GLU A 87 3.30 0.73 8.58
CA GLU A 87 3.54 -0.69 8.30
C GLU A 87 4.90 -1.15 8.80
N LEU A 88 5.98 -0.39 8.55
CA LEU A 88 7.32 -0.78 8.98
C LEU A 88 7.47 -0.75 10.50
N LEU A 89 7.04 0.32 11.18
CA LEU A 89 7.10 0.39 12.64
C LEU A 89 6.15 -0.63 13.28
N GLY A 90 4.96 -0.82 12.70
CA GLY A 90 4.00 -1.81 13.17
C GLY A 90 4.53 -3.24 13.07
N SER A 91 5.20 -3.60 11.97
CA SER A 91 5.83 -4.91 11.80
C SER A 91 6.93 -5.18 12.84
N GLN A 92 7.52 -4.11 13.39
CA GLN A 92 8.57 -4.17 14.40
C GLN A 92 8.03 -3.99 15.83
N ALA A 93 6.74 -3.73 16.02
CA ALA A 93 6.18 -3.39 17.33
C ALA A 93 6.41 -4.48 18.40
N LEU A 94 6.50 -5.74 17.97
CA LEU A 94 6.77 -6.92 18.82
C LEU A 94 8.25 -7.32 18.87
N SER A 95 9.14 -6.57 18.22
CA SER A 95 10.58 -6.81 18.25
C SER A 95 11.21 -6.28 19.54
N ASP A 96 12.44 -6.73 19.84
CA ASP A 96 13.22 -6.22 20.96
C ASP A 96 13.40 -4.69 20.91
N VAL A 97 13.56 -4.07 22.09
CA VAL A 97 13.66 -2.60 22.25
C VAL A 97 14.70 -1.98 21.32
N THR A 98 15.86 -2.62 21.15
CA THR A 98 16.93 -2.11 20.28
C THR A 98 16.51 -2.06 18.80
N LEU A 99 15.81 -3.09 18.31
CA LEU A 99 15.34 -3.12 16.92
C LEU A 99 14.26 -2.05 16.68
N ARG A 100 13.38 -1.83 17.67
CA ARG A 100 12.38 -0.77 17.61
C ARG A 100 13.02 0.62 17.54
N GLN A 101 13.98 0.90 18.42
CA GLN A 101 14.71 2.17 18.41
C GLN A 101 15.47 2.42 17.11
N GLN A 102 16.06 1.37 16.52
CA GLN A 102 16.72 1.47 15.21
C GLN A 102 15.71 1.76 14.08
N GLY A 103 14.53 1.13 14.13
CA GLY A 103 13.42 1.41 13.22
C GLY A 103 12.96 2.87 13.32
N ASP A 104 12.70 3.33 14.53
CA ASP A 104 12.31 4.72 14.81
C ASP A 104 13.35 5.72 14.28
N ALA A 105 14.63 5.50 14.59
CA ALA A 105 15.71 6.37 14.14
C ALA A 105 15.85 6.38 12.61
N ARG A 106 15.65 5.23 11.95
CA ARG A 106 15.71 5.11 10.50
C ARG A 106 14.58 5.85 9.80
N LEU A 107 13.40 5.87 10.40
CA LEU A 107 12.19 6.48 9.82
C LEU A 107 11.92 7.91 10.30
N ALA A 108 12.65 8.40 11.30
CA ALA A 108 12.52 9.77 11.80
C ALA A 108 12.58 10.86 10.72
N PRO A 109 13.47 10.78 9.70
CA PRO A 109 13.46 11.76 8.61
C PRO A 109 12.16 11.75 7.80
N LEU A 110 11.62 10.58 7.47
CA LEU A 110 10.35 10.44 6.76
C LEU A 110 9.17 10.96 7.59
N VAL A 111 9.19 10.74 8.90
CA VAL A 111 8.17 11.29 9.83
C VAL A 111 8.24 12.81 9.87
N ALA A 112 9.43 13.40 9.91
CA ALA A 112 9.61 14.84 9.90
C ALA A 112 9.14 15.45 8.58
N GLU A 113 9.47 14.84 7.43
CA GLU A 113 8.99 15.25 6.11
C GLU A 113 7.46 15.21 6.02
N ALA A 114 6.82 14.14 6.52
CA ALA A 114 5.37 14.04 6.58
C ALA A 114 4.75 15.13 7.45
N GLY A 115 5.39 15.48 8.57
CA GLY A 115 5.01 16.60 9.43
C GLY A 115 5.03 17.94 8.68
N VAL A 116 6.15 18.26 8.02
CA VAL A 116 6.30 19.48 7.22
C VAL A 116 5.27 19.54 6.09
N LEU A 117 5.03 18.41 5.41
CA LEU A 117 4.04 18.33 4.34
C LEU A 117 2.62 18.59 4.88
N ALA A 118 2.24 17.97 6.00
CA ALA A 118 0.94 18.19 6.62
C ALA A 118 0.75 19.64 7.11
N GLU A 119 1.78 20.25 7.69
CA GLU A 119 1.76 21.66 8.10
C GLU A 119 1.60 22.59 6.89
N SER A 120 2.33 22.34 5.79
CA SER A 120 2.22 23.15 4.56
C SER A 120 0.82 23.11 3.91
N MET A 121 0.05 22.06 4.20
CA MET A 121 -1.34 21.88 3.77
C MET A 121 -2.37 22.35 4.79
N GLY A 122 -1.95 22.78 5.98
CA GLY A 122 -2.85 23.20 7.07
C GLY A 122 -3.59 22.04 7.75
N VAL A 123 -3.14 20.79 7.55
CA VAL A 123 -3.79 19.58 8.10
C VAL A 123 -2.98 18.95 9.25
N GLY A 124 -1.86 19.58 9.60
CA GLY A 124 -1.00 19.16 10.71
C GLY A 124 -1.76 19.06 12.04
N PRO A 125 -1.32 18.19 12.96
CA PRO A 125 -0.13 17.34 12.87
C PRO A 125 -0.35 16.07 12.02
N ALA A 126 0.73 15.57 11.40
CA ALA A 126 0.76 14.27 10.72
C ALA A 126 0.82 13.14 11.77
N LYS A 127 -0.34 12.58 12.12
CA LYS A 127 -0.46 11.45 13.04
C LYS A 127 -0.99 10.22 12.30
N TRP A 128 -0.53 9.05 12.70
CA TRP A 128 -1.03 7.76 12.23
C TRP A 128 -1.40 6.88 13.43
N PRO A 129 -2.20 5.80 13.23
CA PRO A 129 -2.54 4.89 14.31
C PRO A 129 -1.27 4.20 14.84
N ALA A 130 -0.91 4.46 16.10
CA ALA A 130 0.24 3.83 16.72
C ALA A 130 -0.01 2.32 16.89
N VAL A 131 1.03 1.51 16.70
CA VAL A 131 0.96 0.05 16.80
C VAL A 131 1.89 -0.40 17.91
N THR A 132 1.31 -1.01 18.94
CA THR A 132 2.00 -1.54 20.11
C THR A 132 1.69 -3.02 20.34
N THR A 133 0.63 -3.54 19.72
CA THR A 133 0.21 -4.94 19.81
C THR A 133 0.04 -5.59 18.43
N ALA A 134 0.09 -6.93 18.39
CA ALA A 134 -0.18 -7.70 17.17
C ALA A 134 -1.59 -7.44 16.61
N ASP A 135 -2.54 -7.25 17.51
CA ASP A 135 -3.95 -7.03 17.20
C ASP A 135 -4.19 -5.63 16.58
N GLU A 136 -3.51 -4.62 17.11
CA GLU A 136 -3.45 -3.28 16.52
C GLU A 136 -2.80 -3.27 15.15
N PHE A 137 -1.77 -4.10 14.94
CA PHE A 137 -1.13 -4.27 13.64
C PHE A 137 -2.05 -4.97 12.65
N ALA A 138 -2.72 -6.06 13.06
CA ALA A 138 -3.66 -6.80 12.24
C ALA A 138 -4.83 -5.93 11.74
N ARG A 139 -5.24 -4.93 12.54
CA ARG A 139 -6.27 -3.94 12.17
C ARG A 139 -5.74 -2.66 11.53
N LEU A 140 -4.44 -2.55 11.23
CA LEU A 140 -3.84 -1.28 10.83
C LEU A 140 -4.59 -0.59 9.67
N GLN A 141 -4.93 -1.34 8.62
CA GLN A 141 -5.69 -0.82 7.48
C GLN A 141 -7.06 -0.30 7.90
N THR A 142 -7.82 -1.07 8.68
CA THR A 142 -9.13 -0.66 9.21
C THR A 142 -9.03 0.60 10.07
N ARG A 143 -7.98 0.73 10.89
CA ARG A 143 -7.77 1.91 11.74
C ARG A 143 -7.49 3.19 10.94
N PHE A 144 -6.87 3.07 9.77
CA PHE A 144 -6.75 4.17 8.82
C PHE A 144 -8.09 4.50 8.15
N GLU A 145 -8.86 3.50 7.75
CA GLU A 145 -10.21 3.68 7.16
C GLU A 145 -11.17 4.36 8.14
N ASP A 146 -11.16 3.92 9.40
CA ASP A 146 -11.94 4.47 10.51
C ASP A 146 -11.42 5.85 10.97
N ASP A 147 -10.29 6.30 10.40
CA ASP A 147 -9.67 7.59 10.66
C ASP A 147 -9.37 7.82 12.15
N GLU A 148 -8.79 6.82 12.81
CA GLU A 148 -8.52 6.85 14.25
C GLU A 148 -7.65 8.05 14.68
N SER A 149 -6.79 8.54 13.79
CA SER A 149 -5.95 9.72 14.02
C SER A 149 -6.65 11.07 13.76
N GLY A 150 -7.85 11.03 13.16
CA GLY A 150 -8.62 12.16 12.66
C GLY A 150 -7.97 12.94 11.51
N LEU A 151 -6.86 12.45 10.94
CA LEU A 151 -6.13 13.15 9.87
C LEU A 151 -6.93 13.16 8.57
N GLY A 152 -7.63 12.08 8.24
CA GLY A 152 -8.49 12.02 7.06
C GLY A 152 -9.61 13.08 7.13
N GLN A 153 -10.19 13.29 8.30
CA GLN A 153 -11.25 14.27 8.52
C GLN A 153 -10.71 15.69 8.47
N ARG A 154 -9.51 15.94 9.01
CA ARG A 154 -8.84 17.24 8.85
C ARG A 154 -8.52 17.54 7.37
N ILE A 155 -8.08 16.53 6.61
CA ILE A 155 -7.84 16.67 5.18
C ILE A 155 -9.15 16.97 4.45
N GLU A 156 -10.24 16.28 4.76
CA GLU A 156 -11.53 16.54 4.13
C GLU A 156 -12.04 17.95 4.43
N SER A 157 -11.99 18.38 5.70
CA SER A 157 -12.50 19.69 6.13
C SER A 157 -11.65 20.87 5.63
N THR A 158 -10.34 20.67 5.50
CA THR A 158 -9.40 21.72 5.06
C THR A 158 -9.25 21.77 3.55
N LEU A 159 -9.29 20.60 2.89
CA LEU A 159 -9.10 20.45 1.45
C LEU A 159 -10.42 20.01 0.80
N SER A 160 -10.64 18.71 0.59
CA SER A 160 -11.90 18.17 0.08
C SER A 160 -12.04 16.68 0.33
N LEU A 161 -13.24 16.12 0.11
CA LEU A 161 -13.49 14.68 0.17
C LEU A 161 -12.61 13.90 -0.82
N ARG A 162 -12.37 14.43 -2.03
CA ARG A 162 -11.43 13.85 -2.99
C ARG A 162 -10.01 13.77 -2.41
N HIS A 163 -9.54 14.80 -1.70
CA HIS A 163 -8.23 14.78 -1.06
C HIS A 163 -8.16 13.74 0.07
N ARG A 164 -9.23 13.51 0.83
CA ARG A 164 -9.31 12.41 1.80
C ARG A 164 -9.12 11.06 1.11
N HIS A 165 -9.75 10.84 -0.04
CA HIS A 165 -9.54 9.61 -0.81
C HIS A 165 -8.14 9.51 -1.40
N LEU A 166 -7.54 10.60 -1.91
CA LEU A 166 -6.14 10.58 -2.36
C LEU A 166 -5.18 10.26 -1.21
N TYR A 167 -5.44 10.80 -0.02
CA TYR A 167 -4.71 10.45 1.21
C TYR A 167 -4.83 8.96 1.55
N LEU A 168 -6.04 8.40 1.59
CA LEU A 168 -6.23 6.97 1.88
C LEU A 168 -5.64 6.08 0.78
N ALA A 169 -5.72 6.46 -0.50
CA ALA A 169 -5.00 5.79 -1.57
C ALA A 169 -3.48 5.80 -1.30
N GLY A 170 -2.94 6.95 -0.88
CA GLY A 170 -1.56 7.08 -0.43
C GLY A 170 -1.23 6.09 0.69
N VAL A 171 -2.02 6.05 1.77
CA VAL A 171 -1.82 5.14 2.90
C VAL A 171 -1.68 3.70 2.43
N HIS A 172 -2.63 3.22 1.63
CA HIS A 172 -2.61 1.84 1.14
C HIS A 172 -1.47 1.57 0.16
N ALA A 173 -1.08 2.56 -0.64
CA ALA A 173 0.11 2.47 -1.48
C ALA A 173 1.41 2.35 -0.65
N GLY A 174 1.51 3.08 0.47
CA GLY A 174 2.64 3.00 1.39
C GLY A 174 2.73 1.67 2.13
N ILE A 175 1.59 1.16 2.62
CA ILE A 175 1.52 -0.18 3.22
C ILE A 175 1.96 -1.23 2.18
N ASN A 176 1.41 -1.18 0.96
CA ASN A 176 1.78 -2.13 -0.08
C ASN A 176 3.26 -1.99 -0.47
N GLN A 177 3.82 -0.77 -0.50
CA GLN A 177 5.26 -0.57 -0.71
C GLN A 177 6.09 -1.28 0.35
N ALA A 178 5.76 -1.12 1.64
CA ALA A 178 6.50 -1.77 2.71
C ALA A 178 6.49 -3.30 2.57
N VAL A 179 5.33 -3.89 2.22
CA VAL A 179 5.20 -5.33 1.95
C VAL A 179 6.03 -5.78 0.74
N VAL A 180 5.94 -5.06 -0.39
CA VAL A 180 6.70 -5.36 -1.61
C VAL A 180 8.21 -5.32 -1.32
N MET A 181 8.66 -4.29 -0.60
CA MET A 181 10.07 -4.12 -0.26
C MET A 181 10.56 -5.20 0.71
N ALA A 182 9.83 -5.46 1.79
CA ALA A 182 10.22 -6.43 2.82
C ALA A 182 10.24 -7.87 2.28
N SER A 183 9.35 -8.19 1.34
CA SER A 183 9.29 -9.51 0.68
C SER A 183 10.26 -9.65 -0.49
N GLY A 184 11.03 -8.61 -0.84
CA GLY A 184 11.89 -8.58 -2.02
C GLY A 184 11.12 -8.71 -3.35
N GLY A 185 9.83 -8.35 -3.37
CA GLY A 185 8.93 -8.45 -4.51
C GLY A 185 8.25 -9.81 -4.68
N SER A 186 8.41 -10.73 -3.73
CA SER A 186 7.70 -12.02 -3.73
C SER A 186 6.21 -11.88 -3.38
N LEU A 187 5.87 -10.87 -2.57
CA LEU A 187 4.50 -10.41 -2.35
C LEU A 187 4.32 -9.09 -3.10
N PHE A 188 3.34 -9.02 -4.02
CA PHE A 188 3.11 -7.83 -4.83
C PHE A 188 1.82 -7.08 -4.48
N ASN A 189 0.80 -7.80 -3.99
CA ASN A 189 -0.49 -7.22 -3.63
C ASN A 189 -1.10 -7.97 -2.44
N GLY A 190 -1.31 -7.24 -1.33
CA GLY A 190 -2.13 -7.70 -0.20
C GLY A 190 -3.53 -7.07 -0.21
N SER A 191 -4.25 -7.16 0.91
CA SER A 191 -5.57 -6.53 1.09
C SER A 191 -5.57 -5.01 0.82
N SER A 192 -4.43 -4.33 1.04
CA SER A 192 -4.28 -2.91 0.74
C SER A 192 -4.39 -2.58 -0.76
N ALA A 193 -4.11 -3.52 -1.68
CA ALA A 193 -4.22 -3.24 -3.11
C ALA A 193 -5.67 -2.94 -3.53
N ALA A 194 -6.64 -3.66 -2.95
CA ALA A 194 -8.07 -3.43 -3.18
C ALA A 194 -8.52 -2.07 -2.63
N LEU A 195 -8.11 -1.73 -1.40
CA LEU A 195 -8.41 -0.43 -0.78
C LEU A 195 -7.75 0.74 -1.53
N PHE A 196 -6.52 0.56 -2.00
CA PHE A 196 -5.86 1.51 -2.88
C PHE A 196 -6.69 1.78 -4.14
N VAL A 197 -7.16 0.73 -4.83
CA VAL A 197 -8.00 0.90 -6.03
C VAL A 197 -9.32 1.56 -5.72
N ARG A 198 -9.99 1.18 -4.63
CA ARG A 198 -11.22 1.83 -4.18
C ARG A 198 -11.01 3.33 -4.03
N HIS A 199 -9.97 3.75 -3.30
CA HIS A 199 -9.72 5.16 -3.04
C HIS A 199 -9.20 5.95 -4.24
N ALA A 200 -8.33 5.34 -5.07
CA ALA A 200 -7.93 5.94 -6.33
C ALA A 200 -9.13 6.16 -7.27
N THR A 201 -10.05 5.19 -7.32
CA THR A 201 -11.28 5.26 -8.11
C THR A 201 -12.22 6.34 -7.57
N LEU A 202 -12.49 6.38 -6.26
CA LEU A 202 -13.31 7.42 -5.63
C LEU A 202 -12.72 8.81 -5.85
N ALA A 203 -11.40 8.93 -5.85
CA ALA A 203 -10.71 10.18 -6.15
C ALA A 203 -10.81 10.60 -7.63
N GLY A 204 -11.34 9.74 -8.51
CA GLY A 204 -11.47 9.98 -9.94
C GLY A 204 -10.18 9.74 -10.72
N VAL A 205 -9.22 9.00 -10.16
CA VAL A 205 -7.97 8.70 -10.85
C VAL A 205 -8.21 7.61 -11.91
N PRO A 206 -7.83 7.85 -13.19
CA PRO A 206 -8.05 6.88 -14.26
C PRO A 206 -7.35 5.54 -14.00
N PRO A 207 -7.95 4.40 -14.39
CA PRO A 207 -7.35 3.07 -14.24
C PRO A 207 -5.94 2.95 -14.80
N ALA A 208 -5.68 3.56 -15.96
CA ALA A 208 -4.36 3.57 -16.60
C ALA A 208 -3.25 4.12 -15.68
N THR A 209 -3.59 4.98 -14.71
CA THR A 209 -2.63 5.57 -13.78
C THR A 209 -2.25 4.63 -12.64
N TRP A 210 -3.18 3.78 -12.16
CA TRP A 210 -2.97 2.94 -10.98
C TRP A 210 -2.87 1.43 -11.25
N MET A 211 -3.17 0.95 -12.46
CA MET A 211 -3.12 -0.49 -12.78
C MET A 211 -1.75 -1.12 -12.52
N ASP A 212 -0.67 -0.40 -12.82
CA ASP A 212 0.71 -0.89 -12.62
C ASP A 212 1.09 -1.04 -11.14
N LEU A 213 0.34 -0.41 -10.23
CA LEU A 213 0.53 -0.54 -8.78
C LEU A 213 -0.21 -1.74 -8.19
N THR A 214 -1.08 -2.39 -8.96
CA THR A 214 -2.00 -3.43 -8.48
C THR A 214 -1.84 -4.74 -9.23
N HIS A 215 -0.99 -4.80 -10.26
CA HIS A 215 -0.76 -6.00 -11.05
C HIS A 215 0.74 -6.32 -11.08
N ALA A 216 1.11 -7.48 -10.56
CA ALA A 216 2.49 -7.93 -10.68
C ALA A 216 2.79 -8.16 -12.17
N PRO A 217 3.91 -7.62 -12.69
CA PRO A 217 4.27 -7.86 -14.06
C PRO A 217 4.52 -9.35 -14.31
N GLU A 218 3.84 -9.93 -15.28
CA GLU A 218 3.98 -11.35 -15.62
C GLU A 218 5.42 -11.68 -16.07
N GLY A 219 5.91 -12.86 -15.69
CA GLY A 219 7.27 -13.32 -16.04
C GLY A 219 8.42 -12.52 -15.42
N SER A 220 8.15 -11.58 -14.51
CA SER A 220 9.20 -10.75 -13.89
C SER A 220 9.81 -11.37 -12.64
N THR A 221 11.12 -11.17 -12.47
CA THR A 221 11.85 -11.56 -11.25
C THR A 221 11.41 -10.68 -10.07
N PRO A 222 11.52 -11.17 -8.81
CA PRO A 222 11.14 -10.39 -7.63
C PRO A 222 11.83 -9.01 -7.57
N ALA A 223 13.13 -8.94 -7.88
CA ALA A 223 13.87 -7.67 -7.93
C ALA A 223 13.29 -6.70 -8.98
N LEU A 224 12.91 -7.20 -10.16
CA LEU A 224 12.28 -6.38 -11.19
C LEU A 224 10.88 -5.90 -10.79
N ARG A 225 10.14 -6.71 -10.02
CA ARG A 225 8.85 -6.32 -9.44
C ARG A 225 9.01 -5.12 -8.51
N VAL A 226 9.99 -5.15 -7.60
CA VAL A 226 10.29 -4.03 -6.70
C VAL A 226 10.57 -2.75 -7.49
N ALA A 227 11.48 -2.80 -8.47
CA ALA A 227 11.85 -1.63 -9.27
C ALA A 227 10.65 -1.06 -10.06
N ARG A 228 9.82 -1.94 -10.65
CA ARG A 228 8.62 -1.53 -11.39
C ARG A 228 7.57 -0.91 -10.49
N PHE A 229 7.37 -1.46 -9.29
CA PHE A 229 6.44 -0.91 -8.30
C PHE A 229 6.85 0.50 -7.87
N GLN A 230 8.13 0.72 -7.56
CA GLN A 230 8.66 2.05 -7.22
C GLN A 230 8.48 3.05 -8.38
N ALA A 231 8.79 2.63 -9.61
CA ALA A 231 8.57 3.47 -10.79
C ALA A 231 7.09 3.78 -11.03
N ALA A 232 6.19 2.84 -10.75
CA ALA A 232 4.74 3.07 -10.83
C ALA A 232 4.25 4.07 -9.77
N LEU A 233 4.78 4.03 -8.54
CA LEU A 233 4.43 4.99 -7.49
C LEU A 233 4.82 6.42 -7.89
N MET A 234 6.03 6.59 -8.39
CA MET A 234 6.53 7.89 -8.85
C MET A 234 5.71 8.43 -10.04
N ARG A 235 5.32 7.56 -10.99
CA ARG A 235 4.45 7.94 -12.11
C ARG A 235 3.04 8.34 -11.64
N PHE A 236 2.48 7.59 -10.69
CA PHE A 236 1.16 7.88 -10.13
C PHE A 236 1.15 9.27 -9.47
N ASP A 237 2.13 9.55 -8.61
CA ASP A 237 2.28 10.84 -7.95
C ASP A 237 2.49 11.99 -8.96
N ALA A 238 3.34 11.79 -9.97
CA ALA A 238 3.54 12.77 -11.03
C ALA A 238 2.24 13.05 -11.83
N ALA A 239 1.42 12.02 -12.07
CA ALA A 239 0.14 12.19 -12.76
C ALA A 239 -0.85 13.01 -11.92
N LEU A 240 -0.84 12.86 -10.59
CA LEU A 240 -1.65 13.67 -9.70
C LEU A 240 -1.23 15.14 -9.70
N ALA A 241 0.07 15.41 -9.77
CA ALA A 241 0.61 16.77 -9.88
C ALA A 241 0.28 17.43 -11.23
N ALA A 242 0.19 16.64 -12.31
CA ALA A 242 -0.05 17.13 -13.67
C ALA A 242 -1.55 17.27 -14.03
N SER A 243 -2.47 16.66 -13.27
CA SER A 243 -3.90 16.62 -13.64
C SER A 243 -4.58 17.99 -13.44
N PRO A 244 -5.03 18.67 -14.51
CA PRO A 244 -5.72 19.95 -14.37
C PRO A 244 -7.05 19.81 -13.63
N VAL A 245 -7.54 20.90 -13.05
CA VAL A 245 -8.92 21.02 -12.59
C VAL A 245 -9.78 21.13 -13.84
N GLU A 246 -10.34 20.02 -14.32
CA GLU A 246 -11.25 20.05 -15.47
C GLU A 246 -12.50 20.87 -15.10
N GLY A 247 -12.55 22.10 -15.62
CA GLY A 247 -13.76 22.91 -15.70
C GLY A 247 -14.46 22.62 -17.01
N HIS A 248 -15.60 21.93 -16.93
CA HIS A 248 -16.66 21.94 -17.94
C HIS A 248 -17.99 22.19 -17.22
#